data_AF-A0A372JCL4-F1
#
_entry.id   AF-A0A372JCL4-F1
#
_cell.length_a   1.000
_cell.length_b   1.000
_cell.length_c   1.000
_cell.angle_alpha   90.00
_cell.angle_beta   90.00
_cell.angle_gamma   90.00
#
_symmetry.space_group_name_H-M   'P 1'
#
loop_
_entity.id
_entity.type
_entity.pdbx_description
1 polymer ?
#
loop_
_entity_poly.entity_id
_entity_poly.type
_entity_poly.pdbx_seq_one_letter_code
_entity_poly.pdbx_strand_id
1 'polypeptide(L)'
;MANRSFVVGVGMTKFEKPGSRDWEYPDMAKEAVGRALADAGVTYDAIEQAYAGSVYGAMGQRALYEVGMSGVPVMTVSNACATGSSALYLARQMVRGGLADCVLALGMEKMQKGSLGAGVGRSSVTIIDHHLRSMAAGRPWEMDKAPMPQMFGNAGREHMEKYGSTPEHYAWIGWKNHKHSVNNPYAQFQTEYSLDDVRNAPMIFDPLTKLQCSPTSDGAAAAVVASERFVDEHGLGDQAVEIAGHHIASDTAASFEDHSSIQVVGSDCTRRAAARALAEAEVAIEDVDVIELHDCFSANELITYEALGMAPLGEGHKLVDAADTTYGGRWVVNPSGGLISKGHPLGATGLAQCAELTWQLRGKADARQVENARVALQHNIGLGSACAVAVYKPAT
;
A
#
# COMPACT_ATOMS: atom_id res chain seq x y z
N MET A 1 17.43 19.22 15.85
CA MET A 1 17.11 17.93 15.21
C MET A 1 15.63 17.92 14.89
N ALA A 2 15.20 17.24 13.83
CA ALA A 2 13.76 17.04 13.60
C ALA A 2 13.21 16.08 14.67
N ASN A 3 11.97 16.26 15.10
CA ASN A 3 11.37 15.40 16.12
C ASN A 3 11.17 13.98 15.57
N ARG A 4 11.35 12.96 16.41
CA ARG A 4 10.98 11.58 16.07
C ARG A 4 9.46 11.44 16.04
N SER A 5 8.97 10.47 15.26
CA SER A 5 7.54 10.21 15.08
C SER A 5 7.29 8.72 15.13
N PHE A 6 6.28 8.30 15.90
CA PHE A 6 5.99 6.91 16.17
C PHE A 6 4.55 6.57 15.83
N VAL A 7 4.33 5.41 15.23
CA VAL A 7 3.01 4.76 15.21
C VAL A 7 2.81 4.11 16.57
N VAL A 8 1.84 4.61 17.32
CA VAL A 8 1.52 4.11 18.68
C VAL A 8 0.26 3.25 18.70
N GLY A 9 -0.61 3.36 17.71
CA GLY A 9 -1.72 2.43 17.53
C GLY A 9 -2.16 2.28 16.08
N VAL A 10 -2.64 1.09 15.71
CA VAL A 10 -3.14 0.76 14.38
C VAL A 10 -4.44 -0.03 14.44
N GLY A 11 -5.27 0.13 13.42
CA GLY A 11 -6.53 -0.60 13.32
C GLY A 11 -7.03 -0.64 11.89
N MET A 12 -7.67 -1.73 11.51
CA MET A 12 -8.34 -1.85 10.21
C MET A 12 -9.59 -2.69 10.32
N THR A 13 -10.53 -2.50 9.39
CA THR A 13 -11.64 -3.42 9.17
C THR A 13 -11.14 -4.66 8.43
N LYS A 14 -11.97 -5.72 8.39
CA LYS A 14 -11.80 -6.71 7.32
C LYS A 14 -12.03 -6.00 5.98
N PHE A 15 -11.23 -6.32 4.98
CA PHE A 15 -11.49 -5.90 3.61
C PHE A 15 -12.47 -6.87 2.98
N GLU A 16 -13.56 -6.32 2.47
CA GLU A 16 -14.72 -7.10 2.08
C GLU A 16 -15.15 -6.78 0.66
N LYS A 17 -15.74 -7.76 -0.01
CA LYS A 17 -16.25 -7.57 -1.37
C LYS A 17 -17.35 -6.49 -1.34
N PRO A 18 -17.36 -5.51 -2.26
CA PRO A 18 -18.35 -4.45 -2.23
C PRO A 18 -19.78 -4.99 -2.19
N GLY A 19 -20.55 -4.50 -1.20
CA GLY A 19 -21.92 -4.94 -0.94
C GLY A 19 -22.07 -6.35 -0.34
N SER A 20 -21.03 -6.94 0.27
CA SER A 20 -21.19 -8.15 1.11
C SER A 20 -21.67 -7.84 2.53
N ARG A 21 -21.42 -6.62 3.01
CA ARG A 21 -21.86 -6.09 4.31
C ARG A 21 -22.70 -4.84 4.08
N ASP A 22 -23.76 -4.68 4.87
CA ASP A 22 -24.60 -3.48 4.86
C ASP A 22 -24.02 -2.45 5.83
N TRP A 23 -23.27 -1.49 5.29
CA TRP A 23 -22.53 -0.47 6.02
C TRP A 23 -22.12 0.69 5.12
N GLU A 24 -21.85 1.84 5.71
CA GLU A 24 -21.35 3.04 5.04
C GLU A 24 -19.93 3.40 5.52
N TYR A 25 -19.27 4.33 4.81
CA TYR A 25 -17.92 4.75 5.17
C TYR A 25 -17.75 5.26 6.62
N PRO A 26 -18.75 5.89 7.29
CA PRO A 26 -18.62 6.23 8.70
C PRO A 26 -18.56 5.00 9.62
N ASP A 27 -19.26 3.91 9.28
CA ASP A 27 -19.20 2.67 10.04
C ASP A 27 -17.82 2.02 9.94
N MET A 28 -17.26 2.01 8.72
CA MET A 28 -15.90 1.53 8.46
C MET A 28 -14.88 2.36 9.24
N ALA A 29 -14.99 3.69 9.18
CA ALA A 29 -14.10 4.61 9.89
C ALA A 29 -14.20 4.42 11.41
N LYS A 30 -15.42 4.28 11.95
CA LYS A 30 -15.64 4.01 13.38
C LYS A 30 -14.92 2.74 13.84
N GLU A 31 -15.06 1.66 13.07
CA GLU A 31 -14.42 0.37 13.41
C GLU A 31 -12.89 0.47 13.34
N ALA A 32 -12.33 1.04 12.26
CA ALA A 32 -10.88 1.15 12.09
C ALA A 32 -10.23 2.10 13.10
N VAL A 33 -10.81 3.29 13.29
CA VAL A 33 -10.29 4.30 14.24
C VAL A 33 -10.48 3.83 15.67
N GLY A 34 -11.63 3.22 16.00
CA GLY A 34 -11.86 2.63 17.32
C GLY A 34 -10.81 1.58 17.68
N ARG A 35 -10.43 0.72 16.71
CA ARG A 35 -9.33 -0.25 16.89
C ARG A 35 -7.98 0.43 17.07
N ALA A 36 -7.66 1.46 16.28
CA ALA A 36 -6.38 2.17 16.38
C ALA A 36 -6.22 2.93 17.71
N LEU A 37 -7.29 3.59 18.18
CA LEU A 37 -7.33 4.26 19.48
C LEU A 37 -7.20 3.28 20.64
N ALA A 38 -7.92 2.14 20.57
CA ALA A 38 -7.82 1.09 21.56
C ALA A 38 -6.42 0.45 21.61
N ASP A 39 -5.81 0.21 20.46
CA ASP A 39 -4.43 -0.29 20.36
C ASP A 39 -3.42 0.74 20.90
N ALA A 40 -3.62 2.04 20.65
CA ALA A 40 -2.80 3.10 21.23
C ALA A 40 -3.03 3.32 22.74
N GLY A 41 -4.13 2.82 23.32
CA GLY A 41 -4.50 3.08 24.71
C GLY A 41 -4.93 4.53 24.99
N VAL A 42 -5.41 5.25 23.98
CA VAL A 42 -5.84 6.66 24.09
C VAL A 42 -7.28 6.85 23.63
N THR A 43 -7.91 7.97 24.00
CA THR A 43 -9.23 8.36 23.51
C THR A 43 -9.09 9.33 22.34
N TYR A 44 -10.20 9.57 21.62
CA TYR A 44 -10.22 10.55 20.53
C TYR A 44 -9.92 11.98 21.00
N ASP A 45 -10.11 12.29 22.28
CA ASP A 45 -9.81 13.61 22.86
C ASP A 45 -8.30 13.92 22.86
N ALA A 46 -7.44 12.90 22.75
CA ALA A 46 -6.00 13.08 22.62
C ALA A 46 -5.57 13.46 21.19
N ILE A 47 -6.44 13.29 20.19
CA ILE A 47 -6.12 13.60 18.80
C ILE A 47 -6.17 15.11 18.59
N GLU A 48 -5.07 15.70 18.12
CA GLU A 48 -4.97 17.14 17.88
C GLU A 48 -5.29 17.51 16.43
N GLN A 49 -5.15 16.55 15.50
CA GLN A 49 -5.46 16.72 14.08
C GLN A 49 -5.72 15.36 13.41
N ALA A 50 -6.51 15.36 12.32
CA ALA A 50 -6.73 14.17 11.51
C ALA A 50 -6.53 14.41 10.00
N TYR A 51 -5.91 13.45 9.34
CA TYR A 51 -5.86 13.33 7.88
C TYR A 51 -6.67 12.11 7.45
N ALA A 52 -7.73 12.34 6.68
CA ALA A 52 -8.63 11.29 6.19
C ALA A 52 -8.49 11.11 4.67
N GLY A 53 -8.22 9.90 4.24
CA GLY A 53 -8.00 9.54 2.85
C GLY A 53 -9.22 8.84 2.22
N SER A 54 -9.70 9.37 1.09
CA SER A 54 -10.68 8.70 0.22
C SER A 54 -10.53 9.16 -1.23
N VAL A 55 -10.70 8.24 -2.18
CA VAL A 55 -10.71 8.54 -3.62
C VAL A 55 -12.11 8.85 -4.12
N TYR A 56 -13.14 8.18 -3.60
CA TYR A 56 -14.52 8.34 -4.07
C TYR A 56 -15.37 9.33 -3.25
N GLY A 57 -14.72 10.34 -2.69
CA GLY A 57 -15.38 11.54 -2.19
C GLY A 57 -15.98 11.42 -0.79
N ALA A 58 -15.57 10.43 0.02
CA ALA A 58 -15.93 10.40 1.42
C ALA A 58 -15.20 11.53 2.18
N MET A 59 -15.95 12.39 2.87
CA MET A 59 -15.38 13.49 3.64
C MET A 59 -14.92 13.02 5.02
N GLY A 60 -13.69 13.35 5.39
CA GLY A 60 -13.09 12.99 6.67
C GLY A 60 -13.89 13.42 7.88
N GLN A 61 -14.44 14.65 7.86
CA GLN A 61 -15.28 15.17 8.94
C GLN A 61 -16.45 14.23 9.20
N ARG A 62 -17.21 13.89 8.13
CA ARG A 62 -18.39 13.04 8.25
C ARG A 62 -18.02 11.62 8.68
N ALA A 63 -16.86 11.11 8.27
CA ALA A 63 -16.39 9.79 8.67
C ALA A 63 -16.12 9.70 10.18
N LEU A 64 -15.65 10.77 10.81
CA LEU A 64 -15.23 10.79 12.22
C LEU A 64 -16.34 11.12 13.21
N TYR A 65 -17.54 11.55 12.77
CA TYR A 65 -18.64 11.91 13.69
C TYR A 65 -19.06 10.78 14.65
N GLU A 66 -18.94 9.52 14.21
CA GLU A 66 -19.26 8.35 15.05
C GLU A 66 -18.12 7.96 16.02
N VAL A 67 -16.96 8.63 15.91
CA VAL A 67 -15.79 8.46 16.76
C VAL A 67 -15.71 9.61 17.77
N GLY A 68 -15.78 10.85 17.30
CA GLY A 68 -15.75 12.04 18.15
C GLY A 68 -15.84 13.35 17.37
N MET A 69 -16.32 14.39 18.05
CA MET A 69 -16.53 15.74 17.50
C MET A 69 -15.83 16.81 18.37
N SER A 70 -14.51 16.69 18.52
CA SER A 70 -13.70 17.57 19.39
C SER A 70 -13.38 18.95 18.78
N GLY A 71 -13.73 19.20 17.51
CA GLY A 71 -13.44 20.46 16.81
C GLY A 71 -12.03 20.55 16.23
N VAL A 72 -11.24 19.47 16.32
CA VAL A 72 -9.89 19.39 15.77
C VAL A 72 -9.91 19.51 14.24
N PRO A 73 -8.83 20.00 13.60
CA PRO A 73 -8.75 20.06 12.15
C PRO A 73 -8.82 18.65 11.53
N VAL A 74 -9.71 18.48 10.54
CA VAL A 74 -9.82 17.24 9.74
C VAL A 74 -9.68 17.57 8.25
N MET A 75 -8.62 17.06 7.61
CA MET A 75 -8.32 17.30 6.21
C MET A 75 -8.61 16.05 5.40
N THR A 76 -9.39 16.18 4.32
CA THR A 76 -9.58 15.08 3.36
C THR A 76 -8.50 15.13 2.29
N VAL A 77 -7.82 14.03 2.04
CA VAL A 77 -6.70 13.92 1.09
C VAL A 77 -6.94 12.81 0.08
N SER A 78 -6.42 12.96 -1.13
CA SER A 78 -6.53 11.96 -2.20
C SER A 78 -5.31 12.02 -3.10
N ASN A 79 -4.73 10.85 -3.35
CA ASN A 79 -3.59 10.60 -4.25
C ASN A 79 -3.77 9.22 -4.91
N ALA A 80 -4.96 8.99 -5.48
CA ALA A 80 -5.35 7.70 -6.06
C ALA A 80 -5.09 6.53 -5.08
N CYS A 81 -4.45 5.45 -5.52
CA CYS A 81 -4.17 4.28 -4.68
C CYS A 81 -3.14 4.55 -3.56
N ALA A 82 -2.41 5.68 -3.58
CA ALA A 82 -1.47 6.10 -2.53
C ALA A 82 -2.10 7.00 -1.44
N THR A 83 -3.43 7.13 -1.45
CA THR A 83 -4.19 8.02 -0.56
C THR A 83 -3.94 7.74 0.93
N GLY A 84 -3.96 6.47 1.35
CA GLY A 84 -3.71 6.11 2.75
C GLY A 84 -2.29 6.46 3.22
N SER A 85 -1.29 6.18 2.39
CA SER A 85 0.10 6.55 2.71
C SER A 85 0.31 8.06 2.69
N SER A 86 -0.44 8.79 1.87
CA SER A 86 -0.42 10.26 1.85
C SER A 86 -0.98 10.84 3.16
N ALA A 87 -2.06 10.27 3.70
CA ALA A 87 -2.58 10.64 5.01
C ALA A 87 -1.54 10.36 6.12
N LEU A 88 -0.89 9.19 6.09
CA LEU A 88 0.17 8.84 7.03
C LEU A 88 1.39 9.76 6.93
N TYR A 89 1.81 10.10 5.70
CA TYR A 89 2.91 11.04 5.46
C TYR A 89 2.61 12.40 6.09
N LEU A 90 1.40 12.94 5.88
CA LEU A 90 1.02 14.23 6.45
C LEU A 90 0.90 14.18 7.99
N ALA A 91 0.38 13.09 8.55
CA ALA A 91 0.35 12.90 10.00
C ALA A 91 1.77 12.90 10.59
N ARG A 92 2.70 12.18 9.95
CA ARG A 92 4.13 12.21 10.30
C ARG A 92 4.71 13.62 10.22
N GLN A 93 4.41 14.38 9.15
CA GLN A 93 4.94 15.75 8.98
C GLN A 93 4.48 16.69 10.11
N MET A 94 3.22 16.57 10.56
CA MET A 94 2.70 17.35 11.69
C MET A 94 3.46 17.07 12.99
N VAL A 95 3.68 15.80 13.30
CA VAL A 95 4.43 15.38 14.50
C VAL A 95 5.90 15.77 14.41
N ARG A 96 6.54 15.43 13.29
CA ARG A 96 7.97 15.72 13.05
C ARG A 96 8.28 17.21 13.03
N GLY A 97 7.33 18.01 12.54
CA GLY A 97 7.39 19.47 12.54
C GLY A 97 7.11 20.12 13.91
N GLY A 98 6.71 19.33 14.92
CA GLY A 98 6.36 19.84 16.25
C GLY A 98 5.07 20.67 16.26
N LEU A 99 4.19 20.46 15.29
CA LEU A 99 2.92 21.17 15.17
C LEU A 99 1.77 20.47 15.92
N ALA A 100 1.92 19.18 16.19
CA ALA A 100 1.01 18.37 16.98
C ALA A 100 1.77 17.20 17.65
N ASP A 101 1.30 16.73 18.80
CA ASP A 101 1.88 15.59 19.51
C ASP A 101 1.19 14.26 19.22
N CYS A 102 -0.07 14.29 18.82
CA CYS A 102 -0.86 13.09 18.52
C CYS A 102 -1.84 13.35 17.37
N VAL A 103 -1.65 12.62 16.26
CA VAL A 103 -2.32 12.86 14.98
C VAL A 103 -2.90 11.56 14.44
N LEU A 104 -4.15 11.62 13.96
CA LEU A 104 -4.84 10.49 13.35
C LEU A 104 -4.64 10.48 11.83
N ALA A 105 -4.19 9.37 11.28
CA ALA A 105 -4.31 9.06 9.86
C ALA A 105 -5.43 8.02 9.66
N LEU A 106 -6.42 8.35 8.83
CA LEU A 106 -7.54 7.47 8.48
C LEU A 106 -7.57 7.30 6.96
N GLY A 107 -7.84 6.10 6.49
CA GLY A 107 -8.08 5.79 5.08
C GLY A 107 -9.30 4.90 4.96
N MET A 108 -10.16 5.18 3.98
CA MET A 108 -11.41 4.45 3.78
C MET A 108 -11.79 4.43 2.31
N GLU A 109 -12.47 3.37 1.89
CA GLU A 109 -13.14 3.36 0.59
C GLU A 109 -14.40 2.51 0.62
N LYS A 110 -15.47 3.03 0.01
CA LYS A 110 -16.65 2.26 -0.38
C LYS A 110 -16.67 2.18 -1.90
N MET A 111 -16.43 1.00 -2.43
CA MET A 111 -16.23 0.75 -3.85
C MET A 111 -17.47 0.12 -4.49
N GLN A 112 -17.35 -0.18 -5.79
CA GLN A 112 -18.33 -0.95 -6.55
C GLN A 112 -17.69 -2.24 -7.05
N LYS A 113 -18.53 -3.23 -7.40
CA LYS A 113 -18.06 -4.46 -8.05
C LYS A 113 -17.60 -4.16 -9.47
N GLY A 114 -16.49 -4.76 -9.90
CA GLY A 114 -15.98 -4.65 -11.28
C GLY A 114 -14.65 -3.88 -11.36
N SER A 115 -14.15 -3.65 -12.57
CA SER A 115 -12.89 -2.92 -12.78
C SER A 115 -13.02 -1.45 -12.40
N LEU A 116 -11.93 -0.88 -11.89
CA LEU A 116 -11.74 0.56 -11.77
C LEU A 116 -11.98 1.23 -13.13
N GLY A 117 -12.75 2.32 -13.15
CA GLY A 117 -13.02 3.11 -14.36
C GLY A 117 -14.40 2.94 -15.01
N ALA A 118 -15.29 2.10 -14.47
CA ALA A 118 -16.70 2.04 -14.88
C ALA A 118 -17.47 3.29 -14.36
N GLY A 119 -17.15 4.48 -14.88
CA GLY A 119 -17.77 5.73 -14.46
C GLY A 119 -16.94 7.00 -14.67
N VAL A 120 -16.02 7.02 -15.63
CA VAL A 120 -15.21 8.22 -15.90
C VAL A 120 -16.12 9.36 -16.37
N GLY A 121 -16.09 10.49 -15.67
CA GLY A 121 -16.85 11.69 -16.01
C GLY A 121 -16.52 12.25 -17.40
N ARG A 122 -17.35 13.18 -17.88
CA ARG A 122 -17.31 13.76 -19.24
C ARG A 122 -16.06 14.61 -19.59
N SER A 123 -15.03 14.64 -18.73
CA SER A 123 -13.82 15.43 -18.95
C SER A 123 -12.85 14.71 -19.89
N SER A 124 -12.25 15.44 -20.83
CA SER A 124 -11.16 14.93 -21.67
C SER A 124 -9.82 14.82 -20.92
N VAL A 125 -9.70 15.47 -19.76
CA VAL A 125 -8.54 15.38 -18.86
C VAL A 125 -8.87 14.44 -17.71
N THR A 126 -8.02 13.43 -17.50
CA THR A 126 -8.13 12.44 -16.43
C THR A 126 -6.81 12.38 -15.66
N ILE A 127 -6.79 11.77 -14.47
CA ILE A 127 -5.56 11.65 -13.65
C ILE A 127 -4.45 10.80 -14.31
N ILE A 128 -4.75 10.08 -15.39
CA ILE A 128 -3.83 9.18 -16.10
C ILE A 128 -3.77 9.43 -17.61
N ASP A 129 -4.31 10.54 -18.12
CA ASP A 129 -4.36 10.78 -19.58
C ASP A 129 -2.96 10.86 -20.22
N HIS A 130 -2.00 11.49 -19.53
CA HIS A 130 -0.59 11.50 -19.92
C HIS A 130 0.04 10.12 -19.92
N HIS A 131 -0.22 9.31 -18.88
CA HIS A 131 0.26 7.94 -18.78
C HIS A 131 -0.25 7.08 -19.95
N LEU A 132 -1.55 7.19 -20.26
CA LEU A 132 -2.18 6.48 -21.36
C LEU A 132 -1.59 6.90 -22.72
N ARG A 133 -1.39 8.21 -22.95
CA ARG A 133 -0.78 8.70 -24.20
C ARG A 133 0.64 8.17 -24.39
N SER A 134 1.46 8.21 -23.35
CA SER A 134 2.84 7.73 -23.44
C SER A 134 2.89 6.23 -23.69
N MET A 135 2.08 5.44 -22.98
CA MET A 135 2.04 3.99 -23.20
C MET A 135 1.52 3.62 -24.59
N ALA A 136 0.50 4.31 -25.09
CA ALA A 136 -0.04 4.10 -26.43
C ALA A 136 0.93 4.50 -27.56
N ALA A 137 1.93 5.35 -27.27
CA ALA A 137 3.00 5.67 -28.20
C ALA A 137 4.08 4.57 -28.24
N GLY A 138 4.29 3.84 -27.14
CA GLY A 138 5.26 2.75 -27.05
C GLY A 138 4.71 1.37 -27.46
N ARG A 139 3.40 1.13 -27.30
CA ARG A 139 2.75 -0.16 -27.59
C ARG A 139 1.30 0.02 -28.05
N PRO A 140 0.76 -0.88 -28.90
CA PRO A 140 -0.67 -0.89 -29.22
C PRO A 140 -1.58 -0.90 -27.98
N TRP A 141 -2.63 -0.09 -28.03
CA TRP A 141 -3.61 0.04 -26.95
C TRP A 141 -4.99 -0.47 -27.37
N GLU A 142 -5.45 -1.55 -26.74
CA GLU A 142 -6.78 -2.16 -26.87
C GLU A 142 -7.87 -1.37 -26.12
N MET A 143 -8.67 -0.59 -26.84
CA MET A 143 -9.71 0.28 -26.27
C MET A 143 -10.86 -0.46 -25.57
N ASP A 144 -11.05 -1.75 -25.84
CA ASP A 144 -12.09 -2.60 -25.21
C ASP A 144 -11.64 -3.22 -23.88
N LYS A 145 -10.37 -3.06 -23.49
CA LYS A 145 -9.83 -3.56 -22.23
C LYS A 145 -9.89 -2.51 -21.13
N ALA A 146 -9.97 -2.99 -19.89
CA ALA A 146 -9.86 -2.13 -18.73
C ALA A 146 -8.45 -1.51 -18.66
N PRO A 147 -8.32 -0.20 -18.41
CA PRO A 147 -7.05 0.50 -18.54
C PRO A 147 -6.00 0.02 -17.53
N MET A 148 -6.39 -0.21 -16.27
CA MET A 148 -5.43 -0.56 -15.22
C MET A 148 -4.75 -1.92 -15.46
N PRO A 149 -5.47 -3.05 -15.67
CA PRO A 149 -4.83 -4.33 -16.01
C PRO A 149 -3.95 -4.23 -17.26
N GLN A 150 -4.37 -3.45 -18.26
CA GLN A 150 -3.60 -3.26 -19.47
C GLN A 150 -2.28 -2.51 -19.23
N MET A 151 -2.29 -1.45 -18.41
CA MET A 151 -1.08 -0.70 -18.08
C MET A 151 -0.02 -1.58 -17.41
N PHE A 152 -0.40 -2.29 -16.36
CA PHE A 152 0.54 -3.14 -15.63
C PHE A 152 0.89 -4.43 -16.38
N GLY A 153 -0.03 -4.99 -17.16
CA GLY A 153 0.27 -6.11 -18.04
C GLY A 153 1.26 -5.74 -19.14
N ASN A 154 1.15 -4.54 -19.73
CA ASN A 154 2.13 -4.02 -20.68
C ASN A 154 3.51 -3.81 -20.06
N ALA A 155 3.58 -3.35 -18.80
CA ALA A 155 4.84 -3.29 -18.05
C ALA A 155 5.45 -4.69 -17.84
N GLY A 156 4.61 -5.69 -17.53
CA GLY A 156 5.01 -7.09 -17.48
C GLY A 156 5.57 -7.59 -18.83
N ARG A 157 4.84 -7.36 -19.93
CA ARG A 157 5.30 -7.74 -21.28
C ARG A 157 6.61 -7.09 -21.66
N GLU A 158 6.77 -5.80 -21.37
CA GLU A 158 8.05 -5.12 -21.61
C GLU A 158 9.19 -5.77 -20.82
N HIS A 159 8.96 -6.14 -19.56
CA HIS A 159 9.97 -6.83 -18.76
C HIS A 159 10.31 -8.21 -19.35
N MET A 160 9.31 -8.96 -19.84
CA MET A 160 9.54 -10.23 -20.53
C MET A 160 10.38 -10.05 -21.79
N GLU A 161 10.03 -9.05 -22.62
CA GLU A 161 10.71 -8.74 -23.88
C GLU A 161 12.17 -8.29 -23.68
N LYS A 162 12.44 -7.48 -22.64
CA LYS A 162 13.77 -6.92 -22.38
C LYS A 162 14.67 -7.84 -21.56
N TYR A 163 14.11 -8.55 -20.58
CA TYR A 163 14.88 -9.19 -19.52
C TYR A 163 14.61 -10.69 -19.35
N GLY A 164 13.65 -11.25 -20.10
CA GLY A 164 13.41 -12.70 -20.12
C GLY A 164 12.62 -13.24 -18.93
N SER A 165 11.93 -12.40 -18.17
CA SER A 165 10.88 -12.91 -17.27
C SER A 165 9.82 -13.67 -18.08
N THR A 166 9.07 -14.54 -17.41
CA THR A 166 8.04 -15.37 -18.06
C THR A 166 6.69 -15.22 -17.34
N PRO A 167 5.58 -15.62 -17.98
CA PRO A 167 4.26 -15.68 -17.35
C PRO A 167 4.25 -16.46 -16.02
N GLU A 168 5.09 -17.49 -15.90
CA GLU A 168 5.21 -18.31 -14.71
C GLU A 168 5.71 -17.52 -13.49
N HIS A 169 6.61 -16.55 -13.68
CA HIS A 169 7.07 -15.69 -12.57
C HIS A 169 5.92 -14.85 -12.01
N TYR A 170 5.09 -14.27 -12.88
CA TYR A 170 3.93 -13.48 -12.46
C TYR A 170 2.86 -14.35 -11.78
N ALA A 171 2.62 -15.56 -12.29
CA ALA A 171 1.71 -16.52 -11.67
C ALA A 171 2.20 -16.96 -10.28
N TRP A 172 3.52 -17.15 -10.11
CA TRP A 172 4.12 -17.47 -8.82
C TRP A 172 3.89 -16.36 -7.79
N ILE A 173 4.03 -15.09 -8.19
CA ILE A 173 3.73 -13.94 -7.33
C ILE A 173 2.26 -13.94 -6.91
N GLY A 174 1.34 -14.21 -7.84
CA GLY A 174 -0.08 -14.37 -7.52
C GLY A 174 -0.31 -15.48 -6.50
N TRP A 175 0.26 -16.66 -6.74
CA TRP A 175 0.18 -17.81 -5.82
C TRP A 175 0.72 -17.48 -4.42
N LYS A 176 1.91 -16.88 -4.33
CA LYS A 176 2.55 -16.50 -3.06
C LYS A 176 1.64 -15.57 -2.24
N ASN A 177 1.03 -14.58 -2.89
CA ASN A 177 0.12 -13.65 -2.22
C ASN A 177 -1.14 -14.36 -1.68
N HIS A 178 -1.77 -15.27 -2.44
CA HIS A 178 -2.90 -16.05 -1.92
C HIS A 178 -2.48 -17.02 -0.81
N LYS A 179 -1.30 -17.63 -0.91
CA LYS A 179 -0.77 -18.50 0.15
C LYS A 179 -0.58 -17.74 1.48
N HIS A 180 -0.04 -16.52 1.42
CA HIS A 180 0.13 -15.68 2.61
C HIS A 180 -1.23 -15.24 3.21
N SER A 181 -2.25 -15.02 2.38
CA SER A 181 -3.54 -14.48 2.82
C SER A 181 -4.38 -15.44 3.66
N VAL A 182 -4.13 -16.76 3.57
CA VAL A 182 -4.80 -17.79 4.38
C VAL A 182 -4.70 -17.49 5.87
N ASN A 183 -3.56 -16.92 6.29
CA ASN A 183 -3.28 -16.58 7.69
C ASN A 183 -3.75 -15.16 8.08
N ASN A 184 -4.41 -14.43 7.18
CA ASN A 184 -4.86 -13.07 7.42
C ASN A 184 -6.38 -12.98 7.64
N PRO A 185 -6.87 -12.78 8.88
CA PRO A 185 -8.30 -12.67 9.15
C PRO A 185 -8.93 -11.43 8.50
N TYR A 186 -8.13 -10.42 8.14
CA TYR A 186 -8.58 -9.18 7.50
C TYR A 186 -8.64 -9.28 5.97
N ALA A 187 -8.13 -10.35 5.36
CA ALA A 187 -8.14 -10.50 3.92
C ALA A 187 -9.53 -10.85 3.36
N GLN A 188 -9.88 -10.24 2.22
CA GLN A 188 -11.09 -10.59 1.47
C GLN A 188 -11.07 -12.05 1.00
N PHE A 189 -9.92 -12.52 0.53
CA PHE A 189 -9.70 -13.90 0.14
C PHE A 189 -8.71 -14.58 1.08
N GLN A 190 -9.14 -15.67 1.73
CA GLN A 190 -8.33 -16.55 2.59
C GLN A 190 -8.27 -17.97 2.01
N THR A 191 -8.53 -18.09 0.70
CA THR A 191 -8.56 -19.36 -0.02
C THR A 191 -7.15 -19.67 -0.52
N GLU A 192 -6.65 -20.85 -0.18
CA GLU A 192 -5.42 -21.35 -0.78
C GLU A 192 -5.69 -21.80 -2.21
N TYR A 193 -4.85 -21.35 -3.14
CA TYR A 193 -4.86 -21.77 -4.54
C TYR A 193 -3.55 -22.50 -4.84
N SER A 194 -3.57 -23.50 -5.72
CA SER A 194 -2.35 -24.04 -6.29
C SER A 194 -1.76 -23.06 -7.32
N LEU A 195 -0.47 -23.22 -7.64
CA LEU A 195 0.15 -22.42 -8.70
C LEU A 195 -0.55 -22.62 -10.05
N ASP A 196 -1.02 -23.84 -10.33
CA ASP A 196 -1.74 -24.15 -11.56
C ASP A 196 -3.15 -23.52 -11.58
N ASP A 197 -3.82 -23.36 -10.43
CA ASP A 197 -5.07 -22.60 -10.37
C ASP A 197 -4.85 -21.14 -10.77
N VAL A 198 -3.76 -20.52 -10.31
CA VAL A 198 -3.41 -19.13 -10.66
C VAL A 198 -3.05 -19.00 -12.14
N ARG A 199 -2.28 -19.94 -12.68
CA ARG A 199 -1.92 -19.99 -14.11
C ARG A 199 -3.13 -20.16 -15.02
N ASN A 200 -4.08 -21.03 -14.65
CA ASN A 200 -5.23 -21.38 -15.48
C ASN A 200 -6.48 -20.51 -15.20
N ALA A 201 -6.40 -19.58 -14.26
CA ALA A 201 -7.48 -18.63 -14.01
C ALA A 201 -7.80 -17.78 -15.26
N PRO A 202 -9.03 -17.26 -15.41
CA PRO A 202 -9.41 -16.48 -16.58
C PRO A 202 -8.45 -15.33 -16.85
N MET A 203 -7.92 -15.24 -18.07
CA MET A 203 -7.05 -14.15 -18.50
C MET A 203 -7.82 -12.81 -18.46
N ILE A 204 -7.26 -11.80 -17.80
CA ILE A 204 -7.81 -10.45 -17.79
C ILE A 204 -7.13 -9.61 -18.87
N PHE A 205 -5.81 -9.62 -18.88
CA PHE A 205 -4.98 -9.02 -19.91
C PHE A 205 -3.59 -9.66 -19.82
N ASP A 206 -3.11 -10.26 -20.90
CA ASP A 206 -1.85 -11.01 -20.85
C ASP A 206 -0.66 -10.16 -20.34
N PRO A 207 0.17 -10.68 -19.40
CA PRO A 207 0.20 -12.06 -18.88
C PRO A 207 -0.67 -12.32 -17.63
N LEU A 208 -1.53 -11.37 -17.26
CA LEU A 208 -2.26 -11.33 -15.99
C LEU A 208 -3.58 -12.10 -16.05
N THR A 209 -3.65 -13.18 -15.27
CA THR A 209 -4.89 -13.90 -14.97
C THR A 209 -5.65 -13.23 -13.82
N LYS A 210 -6.92 -13.61 -13.64
CA LYS A 210 -7.80 -13.04 -12.61
C LYS A 210 -7.24 -13.17 -11.20
N LEU A 211 -6.54 -14.26 -10.88
CA LEU A 211 -5.93 -14.48 -9.57
C LEU A 211 -4.61 -13.72 -9.38
N GLN A 212 -4.14 -12.99 -10.40
CA GLN A 212 -3.00 -12.09 -10.35
C GLN A 212 -3.40 -10.61 -10.27
N CYS A 213 -4.71 -10.32 -10.18
CA CYS A 213 -5.28 -8.99 -10.13
C CYS A 213 -5.96 -8.76 -8.77
N SER A 214 -5.66 -7.63 -8.12
CA SER A 214 -6.38 -7.23 -6.91
C SER A 214 -7.89 -7.06 -7.14
N PRO A 215 -8.75 -7.50 -6.21
CA PRO A 215 -10.18 -7.23 -6.29
C PRO A 215 -10.49 -5.81 -5.80
N THR A 216 -11.64 -5.27 -6.20
CA THR A 216 -12.22 -4.13 -5.50
C THR A 216 -12.75 -4.57 -4.14
N SER A 217 -12.61 -3.70 -3.15
CA SER A 217 -12.95 -3.99 -1.75
C SER A 217 -13.47 -2.76 -1.04
N ASP A 218 -14.41 -2.96 -0.13
CA ASP A 218 -14.79 -1.98 0.89
C ASP A 218 -13.91 -2.17 2.12
N GLY A 219 -13.53 -1.08 2.79
CA GLY A 219 -12.84 -1.15 4.07
C GLY A 219 -12.20 0.16 4.52
N ALA A 220 -11.74 0.16 5.76
CA ALA A 220 -10.99 1.27 6.35
C ALA A 220 -9.79 0.78 7.16
N ALA A 221 -8.77 1.63 7.29
CA ALA A 221 -7.60 1.44 8.14
C ALA A 221 -7.16 2.79 8.73
N ALA A 222 -6.58 2.76 9.93
CA ALA A 222 -6.19 3.94 10.67
C ALA A 222 -4.88 3.69 11.44
N ALA A 223 -4.14 4.77 11.67
CA ALA A 223 -2.94 4.81 12.50
C ALA A 223 -2.94 6.07 13.37
N VAL A 224 -2.54 5.93 14.63
CA VAL A 224 -2.26 7.03 15.54
C VAL A 224 -0.75 7.29 15.53
N VAL A 225 -0.37 8.47 15.09
CA VAL A 225 1.03 8.91 15.01
C VAL A 225 1.30 9.89 16.14
N ALA A 226 2.33 9.65 16.94
CA ALA A 226 2.65 10.41 18.13
C ALA A 226 4.11 10.87 18.17
N SER A 227 4.36 11.98 18.87
CA SER A 227 5.71 12.48 19.17
C SER A 227 6.40 11.63 20.23
N GLU A 228 7.73 11.75 20.32
CA GLU A 228 8.52 11.12 21.40
C GLU A 228 8.02 11.55 22.79
N ARG A 229 7.75 12.85 22.97
CA ARG A 229 7.17 13.39 24.20
C ARG A 229 5.85 12.70 24.56
N PHE A 230 4.95 12.57 23.58
CA PHE A 230 3.66 11.92 23.83
C PHE A 230 3.83 10.45 24.22
N VAL A 231 4.76 9.74 23.56
CA VAL A 231 5.12 8.36 23.89
C VAL A 231 5.60 8.25 25.34
N ASP A 232 6.51 9.14 25.76
CA ASP A 232 7.06 9.16 27.12
C ASP A 232 6.00 9.48 28.17
N GLU A 233 5.20 10.53 27.95
CA GLU A 233 4.16 10.98 28.88
C GLU A 233 3.05 9.95 29.09
N HIS A 234 2.78 9.13 28.07
CA HIS A 234 1.74 8.09 28.10
C HIS A 234 2.28 6.67 28.31
N GLY A 235 3.60 6.50 28.49
CA GLY A 235 4.22 5.19 28.72
C GLY A 235 4.04 4.22 27.56
N LEU A 236 4.12 4.69 26.30
CA LEU A 236 3.82 3.91 25.10
C LEU A 236 5.07 3.28 24.46
N GLY A 237 6.25 3.37 25.11
CA GLY A 237 7.53 2.95 24.56
C GLY A 237 7.55 1.50 24.03
N ASP A 238 6.97 0.57 24.78
CA ASP A 238 6.95 -0.87 24.43
C ASP A 238 6.19 -1.20 23.13
N GLN A 239 5.30 -0.31 22.69
CA GLN A 239 4.53 -0.49 21.46
C GLN A 239 4.86 0.56 20.39
N ALA A 240 5.63 1.59 20.69
CA ALA A 240 5.96 2.61 19.72
C ALA A 240 6.79 2.01 18.56
N VAL A 241 6.34 2.23 17.33
CA VAL A 241 7.07 1.87 16.10
C VAL A 241 7.47 3.16 15.41
N GLU A 242 8.76 3.44 15.34
CA GLU A 242 9.28 4.65 14.71
C GLU A 242 9.06 4.62 13.20
N ILE A 243 8.59 5.74 12.65
CA ILE A 243 8.59 6.01 11.21
C ILE A 243 9.96 6.62 10.85
N ALA A 244 10.98 5.75 10.78
CA ALA A 244 12.39 6.10 10.62
C ALA A 244 12.67 6.81 9.29
N GLY A 245 11.92 6.45 8.23
CA GLY A 245 11.96 7.15 6.95
C GLY A 245 10.58 7.16 6.31
N HIS A 246 10.19 8.27 5.66
CA HIS A 246 8.95 8.31 4.87
C HIS A 246 9.02 9.40 3.82
N HIS A 247 9.03 9.00 2.55
CA HIS A 247 9.08 9.91 1.41
C HIS A 247 8.02 9.59 0.36
N ILE A 248 7.48 10.65 -0.25
CA ILE A 248 6.62 10.57 -1.43
C ILE A 248 7.36 11.21 -2.60
N ALA A 249 7.36 10.52 -3.74
CA ALA A 249 7.83 11.03 -5.02
C ALA A 249 6.68 11.12 -6.02
N SER A 250 6.78 12.06 -6.96
CA SER A 250 5.88 12.20 -8.12
C SER A 250 6.62 11.91 -9.43
N ASP A 251 5.88 11.79 -10.53
CA ASP A 251 6.46 11.65 -11.88
C ASP A 251 7.42 12.79 -12.24
N THR A 252 8.35 12.51 -13.16
CA THR A 252 9.20 13.51 -13.83
C THR A 252 8.98 13.43 -15.34
N ALA A 253 9.59 14.33 -16.12
CA ALA A 253 9.56 14.22 -17.58
C ALA A 253 10.09 12.86 -18.07
N ALA A 254 11.17 12.36 -17.43
CA ALA A 254 11.76 11.06 -17.73
C ALA A 254 10.81 9.87 -17.55
N SER A 255 9.73 10.01 -16.74
CA SER A 255 8.69 8.97 -16.61
C SER A 255 7.95 8.69 -17.93
N PHE A 256 8.01 9.62 -18.90
CA PHE A 256 7.22 9.55 -20.12
C PHE A 256 8.03 9.63 -21.42
N GLU A 257 9.32 9.99 -21.36
CA GLU A 257 10.16 10.29 -22.53
C GLU A 257 10.52 9.06 -23.37
N ASP A 258 10.75 7.91 -22.74
CA ASP A 258 11.15 6.67 -23.42
C ASP A 258 9.97 5.77 -23.82
N HIS A 259 8.74 6.19 -23.50
CA HIS A 259 7.51 5.43 -23.67
C HIS A 259 7.56 4.01 -23.07
N SER A 260 8.41 3.80 -22.06
CA SER A 260 8.49 2.54 -21.32
C SER A 260 7.23 2.36 -20.49
N SER A 261 6.56 1.24 -20.66
CA SER A 261 5.43 0.83 -19.82
C SER A 261 5.86 0.66 -18.36
N ILE A 262 7.08 0.16 -18.10
CA ILE A 262 7.66 0.03 -16.75
C ILE A 262 7.89 1.40 -16.10
N GLN A 263 8.35 2.41 -16.85
CA GLN A 263 8.52 3.77 -16.33
C GLN A 263 7.18 4.46 -16.11
N VAL A 264 6.27 4.35 -17.06
CA VAL A 264 4.93 4.97 -17.02
C VAL A 264 4.12 4.49 -15.82
N VAL A 265 4.29 3.25 -15.37
CA VAL A 265 3.61 2.76 -14.15
C VAL A 265 4.34 3.10 -12.85
N GLY A 266 5.42 3.89 -12.91
CA GLY A 266 6.01 4.57 -11.76
C GLY A 266 7.29 3.98 -11.18
N SER A 267 8.01 3.10 -11.91
CA SER A 267 9.25 2.49 -11.39
C SER A 267 10.34 3.50 -10.98
N ASP A 268 10.58 4.57 -11.74
CA ASP A 268 11.48 5.65 -11.34
C ASP A 268 10.99 6.42 -10.10
N CYS A 269 9.69 6.68 -10.05
CA CYS A 269 9.05 7.34 -8.92
C CYS A 269 9.24 6.51 -7.62
N THR A 270 9.02 5.20 -7.68
CA THR A 270 9.33 4.27 -6.59
C THR A 270 10.81 4.30 -6.21
N ARG A 271 11.73 4.23 -7.18
CA ARG A 271 13.18 4.25 -6.93
C ARG A 271 13.62 5.49 -6.17
N ARG A 272 13.13 6.66 -6.56
CA ARG A 272 13.45 7.94 -5.88
C ARG A 272 12.86 8.01 -4.47
N ALA A 273 11.63 7.53 -4.27
CA ALA A 273 11.02 7.47 -2.94
C ALA A 273 11.78 6.51 -2.02
N ALA A 274 12.13 5.31 -2.52
CA ALA A 274 12.86 4.29 -1.78
C ALA A 274 14.26 4.78 -1.36
N ALA A 275 15.04 5.33 -2.31
CA ALA A 275 16.37 5.85 -2.03
C ALA A 275 16.36 6.91 -0.91
N ARG A 276 15.36 7.79 -0.89
CA ARG A 276 15.23 8.82 0.15
C ARG A 276 14.77 8.24 1.48
N ALA A 277 13.79 7.34 1.49
CA ALA A 277 13.28 6.72 2.71
C ALA A 277 14.31 5.82 3.41
N LEU A 278 15.05 5.01 2.65
CA LEU A 278 16.13 4.18 3.17
C LEU A 278 17.29 5.03 3.72
N ALA A 279 17.69 6.08 2.98
CA ALA A 279 18.71 7.02 3.43
C ALA A 279 18.30 7.79 4.70
N GLU A 280 17.04 8.25 4.77
CA GLU A 280 16.49 8.92 5.96
C GLU A 280 16.49 8.00 7.18
N ALA A 281 16.19 6.72 6.98
CA ALA A 281 16.17 5.70 8.03
C ALA A 281 17.55 5.13 8.38
N GLU A 282 18.60 5.52 7.64
CA GLU A 282 19.97 5.01 7.78
C GLU A 282 20.04 3.47 7.70
N VAL A 283 19.37 2.89 6.70
CA VAL A 283 19.39 1.45 6.42
C VAL A 283 19.56 1.19 4.92
N ALA A 284 20.08 0.02 4.59
CA ALA A 284 20.08 -0.51 3.23
C ALA A 284 18.85 -1.40 3.00
N ILE A 285 18.53 -1.70 1.74
CA ILE A 285 17.41 -2.62 1.42
C ILE A 285 17.67 -4.04 1.95
N GLU A 286 18.94 -4.39 2.10
CA GLU A 286 19.40 -5.65 2.67
C GLU A 286 19.17 -5.80 4.17
N ASP A 287 18.98 -4.67 4.88
CA ASP A 287 18.66 -4.67 6.31
C ASP A 287 17.15 -4.85 6.56
N VAL A 288 16.32 -4.80 5.52
CA VAL A 288 14.85 -4.92 5.62
C VAL A 288 14.47 -6.40 5.76
N ASP A 289 13.63 -6.72 6.75
CA ASP A 289 13.18 -8.09 7.02
C ASP A 289 11.82 -8.41 6.39
N VAL A 290 10.91 -7.42 6.44
CA VAL A 290 9.51 -7.58 6.04
C VAL A 290 9.03 -6.40 5.21
N ILE A 291 8.31 -6.71 4.12
CA ILE A 291 7.88 -5.71 3.14
C ILE A 291 6.38 -5.83 2.91
N GLU A 292 5.66 -4.71 2.93
CA GLU A 292 4.31 -4.60 2.35
C GLU A 292 4.38 -3.63 1.16
N LEU A 293 4.27 -4.16 -0.05
CA LEU A 293 4.37 -3.40 -1.29
C LEU A 293 3.05 -3.39 -2.08
N HIS A 294 3.02 -2.57 -3.13
CA HIS A 294 1.82 -2.32 -3.91
C HIS A 294 1.60 -3.32 -5.05
N ASP A 295 1.20 -4.55 -4.73
CA ASP A 295 0.87 -5.62 -5.68
C ASP A 295 -0.55 -5.47 -6.26
N CYS A 296 -0.92 -4.32 -6.81
CA CYS A 296 -2.22 -4.18 -7.47
C CYS A 296 -2.42 -5.22 -8.60
N PHE A 297 -1.30 -5.60 -9.23
CA PHE A 297 -1.14 -6.73 -10.14
C PHE A 297 0.21 -7.40 -9.88
N SER A 298 0.33 -8.70 -10.16
CA SER A 298 1.60 -9.45 -10.01
C SER A 298 2.76 -8.84 -10.80
N ALA A 299 2.49 -8.28 -11.98
CA ALA A 299 3.49 -7.55 -12.77
C ALA A 299 4.06 -6.33 -12.04
N ASN A 300 3.24 -5.61 -11.25
CA ASN A 300 3.72 -4.46 -10.49
C ASN A 300 4.63 -4.88 -9.34
N GLU A 301 4.33 -5.99 -8.67
CA GLU A 301 5.20 -6.53 -7.62
C GLU A 301 6.58 -6.90 -8.17
N LEU A 302 6.65 -7.59 -9.32
CA LEU A 302 7.92 -7.98 -9.93
C LEU A 302 8.83 -6.78 -10.24
N ILE A 303 8.30 -5.76 -10.94
CA ILE A 303 9.09 -4.55 -11.27
C ILE A 303 9.40 -3.71 -10.03
N THR A 304 8.59 -3.83 -8.97
CA THR A 304 8.83 -3.14 -7.70
C THR A 304 10.03 -3.72 -6.97
N TYR A 305 10.31 -5.03 -7.07
CA TYR A 305 11.52 -5.60 -6.48
C TYR A 305 12.79 -4.86 -6.94
N GLU A 306 12.87 -4.56 -8.23
CA GLU A 306 13.99 -3.83 -8.83
C GLU A 306 13.96 -2.35 -8.48
N ALA A 307 12.77 -1.74 -8.47
CA ALA A 307 12.61 -0.33 -8.11
C ALA A 307 12.97 -0.03 -6.65
N LEU A 308 12.75 -0.99 -5.74
CA LEU A 308 13.17 -0.92 -4.33
C LEU A 308 14.66 -1.25 -4.13
N GLY A 309 15.33 -1.78 -5.16
CA GLY A 309 16.74 -2.17 -5.09
C GLY A 309 16.98 -3.59 -4.56
N MET A 310 15.95 -4.42 -4.40
CA MET A 310 16.08 -5.81 -3.93
C MET A 310 16.83 -6.69 -4.94
N ALA A 311 16.75 -6.34 -6.22
CA ALA A 311 17.48 -6.95 -7.31
C ALA A 311 17.99 -5.87 -8.28
N PRO A 312 19.08 -6.12 -9.02
CA PRO A 312 19.46 -5.29 -10.16
C PRO A 312 18.32 -5.17 -11.19
N LEU A 313 18.35 -4.11 -12.01
CA LEU A 313 17.39 -3.90 -13.09
C LEU A 313 17.36 -5.11 -14.05
N GLY A 314 16.15 -5.62 -14.32
CA GLY A 314 15.89 -6.81 -15.13
C GLY A 314 16.04 -8.14 -14.39
N GLU A 315 16.49 -8.15 -13.14
CA GLU A 315 16.76 -9.37 -12.38
C GLU A 315 15.71 -9.70 -11.31
N GLY A 316 14.60 -8.95 -11.24
CA GLY A 316 13.54 -9.16 -10.24
C GLY A 316 12.92 -10.56 -10.30
N HIS A 317 12.85 -11.15 -11.50
CA HIS A 317 12.39 -12.52 -11.67
C HIS A 317 13.30 -13.58 -11.02
N LYS A 318 14.59 -13.31 -10.85
CA LYS A 318 15.51 -14.24 -10.17
C LYS A 318 15.19 -14.40 -8.69
N LEU A 319 14.59 -13.38 -8.06
CA LEU A 319 14.09 -13.50 -6.69
C LEU A 319 12.90 -14.47 -6.61
N VAL A 320 12.09 -14.55 -7.67
CA VAL A 320 11.01 -15.54 -7.78
C VAL A 320 11.59 -16.95 -7.94
N ASP A 321 12.60 -17.12 -8.81
CA ASP A 321 13.28 -18.40 -9.01
C ASP A 321 13.92 -18.93 -7.72
N ALA A 322 14.51 -18.04 -6.92
CA ALA A 322 15.12 -18.36 -5.64
C ALA A 322 14.10 -18.50 -4.48
N ALA A 323 12.82 -18.18 -4.71
CA ALA A 323 11.80 -18.03 -3.67
C ALA A 323 12.21 -17.06 -2.54
N ASP A 324 12.94 -15.99 -2.90
CA ASP A 324 13.51 -15.02 -1.96
C ASP A 324 12.48 -14.05 -1.36
N THR A 325 11.25 -14.03 -1.85
CA THR A 325 10.20 -13.06 -1.43
C THR A 325 9.08 -13.67 -0.59
N THR A 326 9.31 -14.85 0.00
CA THR A 326 8.37 -15.55 0.90
C THR A 326 9.06 -16.04 2.18
N TYR A 327 8.30 -16.66 3.09
CA TYR A 327 8.84 -17.25 4.31
C TYR A 327 9.95 -18.27 4.00
N GLY A 328 11.09 -18.10 4.67
CA GLY A 328 12.31 -18.90 4.44
C GLY A 328 13.21 -18.35 3.33
N GLY A 329 12.75 -17.36 2.55
CA GLY A 329 13.57 -16.59 1.62
C GLY A 329 14.28 -15.42 2.30
N ARG A 330 14.92 -14.57 1.50
CA ARG A 330 15.66 -13.39 1.97
C ARG A 330 14.76 -12.29 2.56
N TRP A 331 13.60 -12.04 1.96
CA TRP A 331 12.61 -11.08 2.41
C TRP A 331 11.25 -11.74 2.50
N VAL A 332 10.45 -11.40 3.52
CA VAL A 332 9.03 -11.75 3.50
C VAL A 332 8.24 -10.60 2.90
N VAL A 333 7.82 -10.76 1.64
CA VAL A 333 7.02 -9.77 0.93
C VAL A 333 5.54 -10.09 1.03
N ASN A 334 4.76 -9.08 1.42
CA ASN A 334 3.31 -9.10 1.58
C ASN A 334 2.85 -10.27 2.48
N PRO A 335 3.30 -10.36 3.75
CA PRO A 335 2.82 -11.40 4.67
C PRO A 335 1.31 -11.32 4.90
N SER A 336 0.67 -10.16 4.67
CA SER A 336 -0.79 -10.02 4.73
C SER A 336 -1.54 -10.66 3.55
N GLY A 337 -0.82 -11.15 2.54
CA GLY A 337 -1.37 -11.63 1.28
C GLY A 337 -1.52 -10.56 0.19
N GLY A 338 -1.04 -9.34 0.46
CA GLY A 338 -0.97 -8.26 -0.52
C GLY A 338 -2.34 -7.80 -1.03
N LEU A 339 -2.36 -6.78 -1.89
CA LEU A 339 -3.56 -6.28 -2.54
C LEU A 339 -4.23 -7.37 -3.38
N ILE A 340 -3.47 -8.31 -3.97
CA ILE A 340 -4.01 -9.43 -4.77
C ILE A 340 -5.06 -10.23 -3.99
N SER A 341 -4.83 -10.44 -2.68
CA SER A 341 -5.67 -11.35 -1.88
C SER A 341 -6.40 -10.63 -0.75
N LYS A 342 -5.72 -9.72 -0.05
CA LYS A 342 -6.29 -8.91 1.03
C LYS A 342 -7.42 -8.03 0.51
N GLY A 343 -7.28 -7.54 -0.72
CA GLY A 343 -8.19 -6.58 -1.33
C GLY A 343 -7.62 -5.17 -1.37
N HIS A 344 -8.23 -4.32 -2.19
CA HIS A 344 -7.68 -3.00 -2.49
C HIS A 344 -8.70 -1.84 -2.37
N PRO A 345 -9.18 -1.53 -1.14
CA PRO A 345 -9.85 -0.26 -0.88
C PRO A 345 -8.82 0.87 -0.99
N LEU A 346 -8.99 1.73 -1.99
CA LEU A 346 -7.96 2.67 -2.44
C LEU A 346 -7.46 3.58 -1.30
N GLY A 347 -8.38 4.24 -0.61
CA GLY A 347 -8.07 5.11 0.54
C GLY A 347 -7.41 4.40 1.72
N ALA A 348 -7.73 3.12 1.97
CA ALA A 348 -7.30 2.40 3.17
C ALA A 348 -6.02 1.58 3.00
N THR A 349 -5.61 1.29 1.75
CA THR A 349 -4.51 0.36 1.46
C THR A 349 -3.19 0.73 2.14
N GLY A 350 -2.74 1.98 2.02
CA GLY A 350 -1.50 2.42 2.66
C GLY A 350 -1.51 2.32 4.18
N LEU A 351 -2.67 2.51 4.81
CA LEU A 351 -2.78 2.38 6.27
C LEU A 351 -2.91 0.92 6.71
N ALA A 352 -3.48 0.05 5.88
CA ALA A 352 -3.47 -1.39 6.13
C ALA A 352 -2.07 -2.02 5.97
N GLN A 353 -1.24 -1.48 5.08
CA GLN A 353 0.19 -1.84 5.01
C GLN A 353 0.92 -1.41 6.29
N CYS A 354 0.72 -0.16 6.74
CA CYS A 354 1.26 0.34 8.01
C CYS A 354 0.83 -0.53 9.21
N ALA A 355 -0.45 -0.94 9.26
CA ALA A 355 -0.97 -1.80 10.31
C ALA A 355 -0.25 -3.16 10.35
N GLU A 356 -0.12 -3.84 9.21
CA GLU A 356 0.58 -5.12 9.13
C GLU A 356 2.04 -4.99 9.58
N LEU A 357 2.79 -4.01 9.06
CA LEU A 357 4.20 -3.84 9.43
C LEU A 357 4.38 -3.47 10.90
N THR A 358 3.45 -2.70 11.46
CA THR A 358 3.42 -2.38 12.90
C THR A 358 3.19 -3.64 13.73
N TRP A 359 2.26 -4.53 13.33
CA TRP A 359 2.07 -5.80 14.02
C TRP A 359 3.27 -6.72 13.90
N GLN A 360 3.92 -6.78 12.73
CA GLN A 360 5.12 -7.58 12.50
C GLN A 360 6.25 -7.17 13.43
N LEU A 361 6.56 -5.86 13.50
CA LEU A 361 7.62 -5.33 14.36
C LEU A 361 7.31 -5.44 15.85
N ARG A 362 6.03 -5.46 16.23
CA ARG A 362 5.59 -5.66 17.62
C ARG A 362 5.50 -7.13 18.04
N GLY A 363 5.73 -8.09 17.13
CA GLY A 363 5.54 -9.51 17.42
C GLY A 363 4.06 -9.91 17.60
N LYS A 364 3.14 -9.18 16.96
CA LYS A 364 1.68 -9.33 17.09
C LYS A 364 0.99 -9.70 15.77
N ALA A 365 1.71 -10.25 14.79
CA ALA A 365 1.15 -10.59 13.47
C ALA A 365 0.56 -12.01 13.38
N ASP A 366 0.28 -12.67 14.50
CA ASP A 366 -0.30 -14.02 14.58
C ASP A 366 0.46 -15.04 13.71
N ALA A 367 -0.26 -15.90 12.97
CA ALA A 367 0.31 -16.88 12.04
C ALA A 367 1.03 -16.26 10.83
N ARG A 368 1.04 -14.93 10.69
CA ARG A 368 1.80 -14.21 9.65
C ARG A 368 3.16 -13.74 10.17
N GLN A 369 3.46 -13.91 11.45
CA GLN A 369 4.68 -13.36 12.07
C GLN A 369 5.95 -13.76 11.32
N VAL A 370 6.72 -12.75 10.93
CA VAL A 370 8.09 -12.90 10.43
C VAL A 370 9.02 -12.94 11.62
N GLU A 371 9.85 -13.99 11.70
CA GLU A 371 10.72 -14.21 12.84
C GLU A 371 11.78 -13.10 12.92
N ASN A 372 11.97 -12.54 14.12
CA ASN A 372 13.01 -11.54 14.42
C ASN A 372 12.98 -10.26 13.57
N ALA A 373 11.87 -9.90 12.93
CA ALA A 373 11.79 -8.67 12.13
C ALA A 373 12.09 -7.41 12.96
N ARG A 374 13.04 -6.59 12.48
CA ARG A 374 13.51 -5.33 13.08
C ARG A 374 13.38 -4.13 12.15
N VAL A 375 13.40 -4.33 10.85
CA VAL A 375 13.23 -3.28 9.86
C VAL A 375 12.13 -3.68 8.89
N ALA A 376 11.12 -2.82 8.77
CA ALA A 376 9.99 -3.05 7.88
C ALA A 376 9.92 -1.95 6.81
N LEU A 377 9.56 -2.31 5.58
CA LEU A 377 9.40 -1.37 4.48
C LEU A 377 8.00 -1.43 3.89
N GLN A 378 7.38 -0.26 3.76
CA GLN A 378 6.13 -0.08 3.05
C GLN A 378 6.37 0.57 1.70
N HIS A 379 5.69 0.07 0.67
CA HIS A 379 5.59 0.71 -0.65
C HIS A 379 4.13 0.82 -1.10
N ASN A 380 3.72 2.03 -1.46
CA ASN A 380 2.37 2.32 -1.95
C ASN A 380 2.42 3.32 -3.11
N ILE A 381 1.86 2.97 -4.25
CA ILE A 381 1.78 3.85 -5.41
C ILE A 381 0.32 4.08 -5.83
N GLY A 382 0.00 5.25 -6.36
CA GLY A 382 -1.21 5.52 -7.14
C GLY A 382 -0.85 6.29 -8.41
N LEU A 383 -1.43 5.93 -9.56
CA LEU A 383 -1.11 6.56 -10.87
C LEU A 383 -1.68 7.98 -10.99
N GLY A 384 -0.97 8.83 -11.76
CA GLY A 384 -1.01 10.29 -11.61
C GLY A 384 0.06 10.76 -10.62
N SER A 385 1.29 10.27 -10.77
CA SER A 385 1.85 9.37 -9.74
C SER A 385 2.16 10.02 -8.40
N ALA A 386 1.83 9.30 -7.33
CA ALA A 386 2.38 9.48 -5.99
C ALA A 386 2.90 8.13 -5.48
N CYS A 387 4.22 7.99 -5.33
CA CYS A 387 4.88 6.79 -4.81
C CYS A 387 5.38 7.07 -3.41
N ALA A 388 4.75 6.46 -2.42
CA ALA A 388 5.12 6.54 -1.01
C ALA A 388 5.97 5.33 -0.62
N VAL A 389 7.11 5.58 0.01
CA VAL A 389 7.91 4.56 0.69
C VAL A 389 8.15 4.99 2.13
N ALA A 390 7.89 4.09 3.07
CA ALA A 390 8.16 4.29 4.49
C ALA A 390 8.98 3.13 5.05
N VAL A 391 9.86 3.44 6.00
CA VAL A 391 10.70 2.50 6.73
C VAL A 391 10.36 2.62 8.21
N TYR A 392 10.15 1.47 8.85
CA TYR A 392 9.75 1.38 10.25
C TYR A 392 10.77 0.58 11.06
N LYS A 393 10.97 1.00 12.32
CA LYS A 393 11.83 0.32 13.30
C LYS A 393 11.11 0.28 14.65
N PRO A 394 11.31 -0.73 15.51
CA PRO A 394 10.92 -0.65 16.91
C PRO A 394 11.52 0.59 17.56
N ALA A 395 10.80 1.24 18.47
CA ALA A 395 11.38 2.29 19.29
C ALA A 395 12.56 1.73 20.11
N THR A 396 13.72 2.37 20.02
CA THR A 396 14.93 2.09 20.80
C THR A 396 15.15 3.11 21.88
#